data_AF-A0A5D2DG21-F1
#
_entry.id   AF-A0A5D2DG21-F1
#
_cell.length_a   1.000
_cell.length_b   1.000
_cell.length_c   1.000
_cell.angle_alpha   90.00
_cell.angle_beta   90.00
_cell.angle_gamma   90.00
#
_symmetry.space_group_name_H-M   'P 1'
#
loop_
_entity.id
_entity.type
_entity.pdbx_description
1 polymer ?
#
loop_
_entity_poly.entity_id
_entity_poly.type
_entity_poly.pdbx_seq_one_letter_code
_entity_poly.pdbx_strand_id
1 'polypeptide(L)'
;DHNFGYSLNFARYRCIFLAFKALYFGGVYDTWALGGGDVRIITNLSLSPSVIFGYLLKSPFGGEGWIVSVDDLEDIIGGHVWLGSICIFGGIWHILTKPFAWARHALVWSGKAYLS
;
A
#
# COMPACT_ATOMS: atom_id res chain seq x y z
N ASP A 1 20.85 -7.43 -5.46
CA ASP A 1 20.21 -7.79 -4.17
C ASP A 1 18.87 -8.46 -4.46
N HIS A 2 18.90 -9.63 -5.09
CA HIS A 2 17.70 -10.36 -5.52
C HIS A 2 16.72 -10.65 -4.37
N ASN A 3 17.23 -10.86 -3.16
CA ASN A 3 16.43 -11.13 -1.96
C ASN A 3 15.47 -9.99 -1.60
N PHE A 4 15.84 -8.73 -1.88
CA PHE A 4 14.96 -7.58 -1.64
C PHE A 4 13.77 -7.58 -2.61
N GLY A 5 14.03 -7.83 -3.89
CA GLY A 5 12.98 -8.01 -4.90
C GLY A 5 12.01 -9.15 -4.57
N TYR A 6 12.51 -10.29 -4.09
CA TYR A 6 11.64 -11.40 -3.66
C TYR A 6 10.77 -11.04 -2.45
N SER A 7 11.31 -10.31 -1.47
CA SER A 7 10.55 -9.88 -0.30
C SER A 7 9.44 -8.87 -0.64
N LEU A 8 9.72 -7.93 -1.56
CA LEU A 8 8.72 -7.03 -2.15
C LEU A 8 7.58 -7.79 -2.83
N ASN A 9 7.93 -8.84 -3.58
CA ASN A 9 6.95 -9.71 -4.24
C ASN A 9 6.12 -10.55 -3.23
N PHE A 10 6.65 -10.87 -2.05
CA PHE A 10 5.89 -11.54 -1.00
C PHE A 10 4.93 -10.57 -0.28
N ALA A 11 5.40 -9.35 0.02
CA ALA A 11 4.56 -8.30 0.58
C ALA A 11 3.36 -7.95 -0.32
N ARG A 12 3.57 -7.97 -1.65
CA ARG A 12 2.52 -7.84 -2.67
C ARG A 12 1.34 -8.79 -2.45
N TYR A 13 1.61 -10.09 -2.30
CA TYR A 13 0.54 -11.09 -2.23
C TYR A 13 -0.41 -10.84 -1.07
N ARG A 14 0.12 -10.32 0.05
CA ARG A 14 -0.70 -9.98 1.21
C ARG A 14 -1.63 -8.79 0.96
N CYS A 15 -1.15 -7.72 0.33
CA CYS A 15 -1.97 -6.55 0.02
C CYS A 15 -3.08 -6.88 -0.98
N ILE A 16 -2.76 -7.62 -2.04
CA ILE A 16 -3.73 -7.98 -3.06
C ILE A 16 -4.74 -8.98 -2.50
N PHE A 17 -4.32 -9.92 -1.66
CA PHE A 17 -5.23 -10.84 -1.00
C PHE A 17 -6.26 -10.12 -0.11
N LEU A 18 -5.88 -9.06 0.60
CA LEU A 18 -6.82 -8.23 1.36
C LEU A 18 -7.88 -7.60 0.44
N ALA A 19 -7.46 -7.06 -0.71
CA ALA A 19 -8.39 -6.48 -1.69
C ALA A 19 -9.34 -7.53 -2.26
N PHE A 20 -8.84 -8.73 -2.61
CA PHE A 20 -9.68 -9.84 -3.04
C PHE A 20 -10.67 -10.29 -1.97
N LYS A 21 -10.28 -10.26 -0.69
CA LYS A 21 -11.18 -10.59 0.41
C LYS A 21 -12.35 -9.62 0.50
N ALA A 22 -12.09 -8.33 0.34
CA ALA A 22 -13.11 -7.30 0.40
C ALA A 22 -14.08 -7.30 -0.80
N LEU A 23 -13.58 -7.69 -1.98
CA LEU A 23 -14.36 -7.70 -3.22
C LEU A 23 -15.15 -9.00 -3.43
N TYR A 24 -14.57 -10.16 -3.07
CA TYR A 24 -15.11 -11.47 -3.45
C TYR A 24 -15.38 -12.42 -2.27
N PHE A 25 -14.64 -12.33 -1.16
CA PHE A 25 -14.77 -13.28 -0.03
C PHE A 25 -15.56 -12.69 1.14
N GLY A 26 -16.83 -12.40 0.89
CA GLY A 26 -17.82 -12.08 1.93
C GLY A 26 -17.72 -10.67 2.52
N GLY A 27 -16.88 -9.79 1.94
CA GLY A 27 -16.80 -8.39 2.32
C GLY A 27 -15.91 -8.10 3.54
N VAL A 28 -15.94 -6.84 3.98
CA VAL A 28 -15.24 -6.35 5.18
C VAL A 28 -16.25 -5.66 6.09
N TYR A 29 -15.98 -5.69 7.39
CA TYR A 29 -16.80 -4.99 8.38
C TYR A 29 -16.69 -3.48 8.21
N ASP A 30 -17.84 -2.82 8.05
CA ASP A 30 -17.99 -1.39 7.92
C ASP A 30 -18.73 -0.80 9.11
N THR A 31 -18.05 0.05 9.87
CA THR A 31 -18.65 0.79 11.00
C THR A 31 -19.56 1.92 10.56
N TRP A 32 -19.47 2.37 9.31
CA TRP A 32 -20.21 3.51 8.75
C TRP A 32 -21.49 3.09 8.03
N ALA A 33 -21.84 1.80 8.09
CA ALA A 33 -23.04 1.27 7.49
C ALA A 33 -24.32 1.89 8.09
N LEU A 34 -25.28 2.22 7.21
CA LEU A 34 -26.58 2.81 7.56
C LEU A 34 -27.38 1.83 8.43
N GLY A 35 -27.48 2.10 9.73
CA GLY A 35 -28.19 1.25 10.70
C GLY A 35 -27.30 0.64 11.80
N GLY A 36 -26.01 0.97 11.82
CA GLY A 36 -25.02 0.36 12.70
C GLY A 36 -24.08 -0.55 11.91
N GLY A 37 -22.87 -0.79 12.42
CA GLY A 37 -21.82 -1.42 11.63
C GLY A 37 -22.16 -2.85 11.18
N ASP A 38 -21.95 -3.13 9.89
CA ASP A 38 -22.31 -4.39 9.22
C ASP A 38 -21.20 -4.84 8.25
N VAL A 39 -21.19 -6.11 7.86
CA VAL A 39 -20.24 -6.64 6.87
C VAL A 39 -20.78 -6.41 5.47
N ARG A 40 -20.08 -5.58 4.68
CA ARG A 40 -20.48 -5.26 3.29
C ARG A 40 -19.42 -5.67 2.27
N ILE A 41 -19.88 -6.11 1.11
CA ILE A 41 -19.03 -6.30 -0.07
C ILE A 41 -18.81 -4.93 -0.71
N ILE A 42 -17.55 -4.57 -0.95
CA ILE A 42 -17.21 -3.29 -1.53
C ILE A 42 -17.25 -3.44 -3.05
N THR A 43 -18.19 -2.75 -3.70
CA THR A 43 -18.38 -2.85 -5.16
C THR A 43 -17.85 -1.64 -5.93
N ASN A 44 -17.80 -0.47 -5.28
CA ASN A 44 -17.34 0.78 -5.88
C ASN A 44 -15.99 1.18 -5.28
N LEU A 45 -14.89 0.77 -5.92
CA LEU A 45 -13.55 1.07 -5.43
C LEU A 45 -13.10 2.48 -5.87
N SER A 46 -12.58 3.26 -4.93
CA SER A 46 -11.90 4.52 -5.23
C SER A 46 -10.50 4.22 -5.77
N LEU A 47 -10.38 4.16 -7.10
CA LEU A 47 -9.10 3.96 -7.79
C LEU A 47 -8.42 5.28 -8.19
N SER A 48 -9.02 6.42 -7.80
CA SER A 48 -8.52 7.72 -8.22
C SER A 48 -7.17 8.04 -7.55
N PRO A 49 -6.09 8.25 -8.33
CA PRO A 49 -4.77 8.50 -7.76
C PRO A 49 -4.71 9.84 -7.01
N SER A 50 -5.51 10.83 -7.41
CA SER A 50 -5.57 12.13 -6.75
C SER A 50 -6.06 12.04 -5.30
N VAL A 51 -7.00 11.14 -5.00
CA VAL A 51 -7.52 10.95 -3.64
C VAL A 51 -6.51 10.18 -2.79
N ILE A 52 -6.00 9.06 -3.31
CA ILE A 52 -5.07 8.18 -2.56
C ILE A 52 -3.73 8.88 -2.28
N PHE A 53 -3.14 9.55 -3.27
CA PHE A 53 -1.92 10.35 -3.05
C PHE A 53 -2.22 11.67 -2.33
N GLY A 54 -3.47 12.15 -2.37
CA GLY A 54 -3.93 13.31 -1.59
C GLY A 54 -3.80 13.08 -0.09
N TYR A 55 -4.12 11.88 0.41
CA TYR A 55 -3.91 11.54 1.82
C TYR A 55 -2.43 11.57 2.24
N LEU A 56 -1.51 11.24 1.32
CA LEU A 56 -0.06 11.32 1.57
C LEU A 56 0.47 12.76 1.62
N LEU A 57 -0.21 13.70 0.98
CA LEU A 57 0.19 15.11 0.94
C LEU A 57 -0.53 15.98 1.98
N LYS A 58 -1.51 15.41 2.71
CA LYS A 58 -2.19 16.09 3.82
C LYS A 58 -1.24 16.43 4.95
N SER A 59 -1.56 17.53 5.64
CA SER A 59 -0.79 17.97 6.80
C SER A 59 -0.91 16.96 7.96
N PRO A 60 0.18 16.68 8.70
CA PRO A 60 0.13 15.84 9.90
C PRO A 60 -0.40 16.58 11.14
N PHE A 61 -0.70 17.88 11.02
CA PHE A 61 -1.17 18.69 12.14
C PHE A 61 -2.68 18.52 12.41
N GLY A 62 -3.11 18.92 13.61
CA GLY A 62 -4.48 18.72 14.08
C GLY A 62 -5.53 19.27 13.11
N GLY A 63 -6.47 18.42 12.71
CA GLY A 63 -7.57 18.72 11.79
C GLY A 63 -7.45 18.06 10.42
N GLU A 64 -6.24 17.80 9.92
CA GLU A 64 -6.01 17.22 8.59
C GLU A 64 -5.68 15.72 8.63
N GLY A 65 -4.97 15.26 9.67
CA GLY A 65 -4.86 13.85 10.04
C GLY A 65 -4.05 12.95 9.08
N TRP A 66 -3.25 13.48 8.16
CA TRP A 66 -2.43 12.72 7.19
C TRP A 66 -3.12 11.43 6.68
N ILE A 67 -2.45 10.27 6.79
CA ILE A 67 -3.02 8.96 6.42
C ILE A 67 -4.03 8.41 7.44
N VAL A 68 -4.06 8.97 8.65
CA VAL A 68 -4.97 8.56 9.73
C VAL A 68 -6.38 9.12 9.48
N SER A 69 -6.52 10.13 8.60
CA SER A 69 -7.80 10.75 8.28
C SER A 69 -8.66 9.94 7.33
N VAL A 70 -8.26 8.73 6.93
CA VAL A 70 -9.06 7.92 6.01
C VAL A 70 -10.27 7.39 6.76
N ASP A 71 -11.46 7.74 6.28
CA ASP A 71 -12.76 7.44 6.87
C ASP A 71 -13.56 6.38 6.12
N ASP A 72 -13.27 6.14 4.84
CA ASP A 72 -13.98 5.16 4.01
C ASP A 72 -13.20 3.86 3.74
N LEU A 73 -13.90 2.72 3.73
CA LEU A 73 -13.32 1.41 3.39
C LEU A 73 -12.90 1.32 1.93
N GLU A 74 -13.61 2.02 1.04
CA GLU A 74 -13.33 2.11 -0.39
C GLU A 74 -11.92 2.65 -0.65
N ASP A 75 -11.52 3.69 0.10
CA ASP A 75 -10.20 4.31 0.00
C ASP A 75 -9.12 3.43 0.64
N ILE A 76 -9.43 2.73 1.74
CA ILE A 76 -8.50 1.76 2.37
C ILE A 76 -8.17 0.64 1.38
N ILE A 77 -9.19 0.03 0.77
CA ILE A 77 -8.99 -1.09 -0.17
C ILE A 77 -8.36 -0.59 -1.47
N GLY A 78 -8.80 0.57 -1.97
CA GLY A 78 -8.19 1.24 -3.13
C GLY A 78 -6.70 1.51 -2.92
N GLY A 79 -6.32 1.99 -1.73
CA GLY A 79 -4.92 2.18 -1.33
C GLY A 79 -4.11 0.89 -1.34
N HIS A 80 -4.69 -0.23 -0.89
CA HIS A 80 -4.02 -1.55 -0.93
C HIS A 80 -3.83 -2.08 -2.37
N VAL A 81 -4.75 -1.80 -3.28
CA VAL A 81 -4.60 -2.12 -4.71
C VAL A 81 -3.45 -1.31 -5.33
N TRP A 82 -3.37 -0.02 -5.02
CA TRP A 82 -2.28 0.84 -5.46
C TRP A 82 -0.92 0.42 -4.88
N LEU A 83 -0.86 0.16 -3.57
CA LEU A 83 0.35 -0.31 -2.91
C LEU A 83 0.82 -1.66 -3.48
N GLY A 84 -0.11 -2.60 -3.69
CA GLY A 84 0.17 -3.89 -4.33
C GLY A 84 0.76 -3.72 -5.72
N SER A 85 0.23 -2.78 -6.51
CA SER A 85 0.72 -2.46 -7.85
C SER A 85 2.13 -1.86 -7.83
N ILE A 86 2.40 -0.91 -6.93
CA ILE A 86 3.73 -0.29 -6.78
C ILE A 86 4.77 -1.32 -6.33
N CYS A 87 4.43 -2.21 -5.39
CA CYS A 87 5.31 -3.30 -4.96
C CYS A 87 5.61 -4.30 -6.09
N ILE A 88 4.69 -4.53 -7.03
CA ILE A 88 4.94 -5.35 -8.24
C ILE A 88 5.99 -4.67 -9.11
N PHE A 89 5.74 -3.43 -9.51
CA PHE A 89 6.64 -2.72 -10.41
C PHE A 89 8.01 -2.51 -9.79
N GLY A 90 8.06 -2.13 -8.50
CA GLY A 90 9.31 -2.00 -7.75
C GLY A 90 10.05 -3.33 -7.57
N GLY A 91 9.33 -4.42 -7.26
CA GLY A 91 9.91 -5.75 -7.12
C GLY A 91 10.54 -6.27 -8.41
N ILE A 92 9.83 -6.12 -9.55
CA ILE A 92 10.35 -6.47 -10.88
C ILE A 92 11.56 -5.60 -11.23
N TRP A 93 11.47 -4.29 -10.99
CA TRP A 93 12.56 -3.36 -11.21
C TRP A 93 13.83 -3.74 -10.44
N HIS A 94 13.72 -4.06 -9.15
CA HIS A 94 14.86 -4.48 -8.32
C HIS A 94 15.44 -5.86 -8.71
N ILE A 95 14.69 -6.72 -9.40
CA ILE A 95 15.21 -7.97 -9.95
C ILE A 95 15.99 -7.72 -11.25
N LEU A 96 15.48 -6.85 -12.11
CA LEU A 96 16.04 -6.63 -13.45
C LEU A 96 17.19 -5.62 -13.46
N THR A 97 17.29 -4.74 -12.48
CA THR A 97 18.28 -3.65 -12.46
C THR A 97 19.37 -3.86 -11.40
N LYS A 98 20.54 -3.27 -11.66
CA LYS A 98 21.65 -3.19 -10.69
C LYS A 98 21.67 -1.80 -10.06
N PRO A 99 22.19 -1.64 -8.83
CA PRO A 99 22.23 -0.33 -8.17
C PRO A 99 23.04 0.68 -8.99
N PHE A 100 22.42 1.84 -9.25
CA PHE A 100 23.03 2.93 -10.00
C PHE A 100 24.27 3.47 -9.28
N ALA A 101 25.16 4.14 -10.03
CA ALA A 101 26.41 4.66 -9.49
C ALA A 101 26.17 5.60 -8.29
N TRP A 102 25.26 6.56 -8.41
CA TRP A 102 24.93 7.49 -7.33
C TRP A 102 24.51 6.77 -6.03
N ALA A 103 23.68 5.73 -6.13
CA ALA A 103 23.23 4.95 -4.98
C ALA A 103 24.39 4.19 -4.34
N ARG A 104 25.30 3.63 -5.16
CA ARG A 104 26.51 2.95 -4.67
C ARG A 104 27.44 3.88 -3.89
N HIS A 105 27.53 5.15 -4.27
CA HIS A 105 28.37 6.14 -3.61
C HIS A 105 27.71 6.80 -2.38
N ALA A 106 26.38 6.82 -2.29
CA ALA A 106 25.66 7.47 -1.20
C ALA A 106 25.39 6.57 0.01
N LEU A 107 25.38 5.24 -0.17
CA LEU A 107 24.97 4.28 0.85
C LEU A 107 26.12 3.38 1.33
N VAL A 108 26.04 2.92 2.59
CA VAL A 108 26.96 1.94 3.17
C VAL A 108 26.40 0.52 2.93
N TRP A 109 27.14 -0.31 2.18
CA TRP A 109 26.72 -1.64 1.77
C TRP A 109 27.20 -2.73 2.74
N SER A 110 26.60 -2.78 3.94
CA SER A 110 26.95 -3.75 4.99
C SER A 110 25.70 -4.33 5.64
N GLY A 111 25.76 -5.60 6.05
CA GLY A 111 24.69 -6.27 6.79
C GLY A 111 24.20 -5.48 8.01
N LYS A 112 25.11 -4.81 8.73
CA LYS A 112 24.77 -3.96 9.88
C LYS A 112 24.06 -2.67 9.47
N ALA A 113 24.41 -2.10 8.31
CA ALA A 113 23.79 -0.89 7.77
C ALA A 113 22.40 -1.16 7.19
N TYR A 114 22.11 -2.39 6.75
CA TYR A 114 20.75 -2.78 6.34
C TYR A 114 19.79 -3.02 7.53
N LEU A 115 20.32 -3.18 8.75
CA LEU A 115 19.55 -3.45 9.96
C LEU A 115 19.31 -2.21 10.83
N SER A 116 20.07 -1.13 10.61
CA SER A 116 19.92 0.16 11.28
C SER A 116 18.80 0.98 10.67
#